data_AF-A0A7J2ITP5-F1
#
_entry.id   AF-A0A7J2ITP5-F1
#
_cell.length_a   1.000
_cell.length_b   1.000
_cell.length_c   1.000
_cell.angle_alpha   90.00
_cell.angle_beta   90.00
_cell.angle_gamma   90.00
#
_symmetry.space_group_name_H-M   'P 1'
#
loop_
_entity.id
_entity.type
_entity.pdbx_description
1 polymer ?
#
loop_
_entity_poly.entity_id
_entity_poly.type
_entity_poly.pdbx_seq_one_letter_code
_entity_poly.pdbx_strand_id
1 'polypeptide(L)' 'MEMGLGYVRLYIYHMRQDDARKCTAMKLKRLGLARVFFSLREAPRGALILDPRAKKALSRQDRQIMLSRGLLAVDCSWA' A
#
# COMPACT_ATOMS: atom_id res chain seq x y z
N MET A 1 17.92 2.89 3.11
CA MET A 1 17.12 3.77 2.24
C MET A 1 16.36 4.75 3.11
N GLU A 2 16.97 5.91 3.38
CA GLU A 2 16.27 7.03 4.01
C GLU A 2 15.36 7.67 2.95
N MET A 3 14.05 7.62 3.18
CA MET A 3 13.10 8.36 2.35
C MET A 3 12.82 9.69 3.04
N GLY A 4 13.39 10.77 2.48
CA GLY A 4 13.30 12.12 3.01
C GLY A 4 11.87 12.66 3.15
N LEU A 5 11.76 13.73 3.94
CA LEU A 5 10.55 14.48 4.30
C LEU A 5 9.80 14.99 3.04
N GLY A 6 8.95 14.15 2.44
CA GLY A 6 8.12 14.55 1.30
C GLY A 6 7.41 13.39 0.58
N TYR A 7 7.92 12.16 0.68
CA TYR A 7 7.38 11.01 -0.03
C TYR A 7 6.46 10.16 0.85
N VAL A 8 5.33 9.75 0.29
CA VAL A 8 4.37 8.84 0.93
C VAL A 8 4.92 7.42 0.87
N ARG A 9 5.04 6.77 2.03
CA ARG A 9 5.41 5.35 2.11
C ARG A 9 4.25 4.50 1.59
N LEU A 10 4.51 3.73 0.54
CA LEU A 10 3.54 2.77 -0.01
C LEU A 10 3.77 1.38 0.58
N TYR A 11 2.73 0.85 1.17
CA TYR A 11 2.66 -0.50 1.72
C TYR A 11 1.63 -1.31 0.96
N ILE A 12 1.89 -2.60 0.74
CA ILE A 12 0.95 -3.49 0.07
C ILE A 12 0.85 -4.80 0.85
N TYR A 13 -0.37 -5.13 1.26
CA TYR A 13 -0.70 -6.49 1.70
C TYR A 13 -1.04 -7.32 0.47
N HIS A 14 -0.22 -8.33 0.15
CA HIS A 14 -0.37 -9.15 -1.04
C HIS A 14 -0.93 -10.54 -0.68
N MET A 15 -2.10 -10.91 -1.20
CA MET A 15 -2.80 -12.15 -0.83
C MET A 15 -2.33 -13.41 -1.59
N ARG A 16 -1.52 -13.25 -2.65
CA ARG A 16 -0.93 -14.35 -3.45
C ARG A 16 -1.98 -15.17 -4.19
N GLN A 17 -2.93 -14.48 -4.81
CA GLN A 17 -4.03 -15.08 -5.56
C GLN A 17 -3.80 -15.07 -7.08
N ASP A 18 -2.66 -14.55 -7.54
CA ASP A 18 -2.31 -14.39 -8.95
C ASP A 18 -0.85 -14.81 -9.27
N ASP A 19 -0.48 -14.80 -10.56
CA ASP A 19 0.91 -15.07 -10.98
C ASP A 19 1.80 -13.86 -10.64
N ALA A 20 2.72 -14.04 -9.69
CA ALA A 20 3.67 -13.02 -9.24
C ALA A 20 4.54 -12.41 -10.36
N ARG A 21 4.67 -13.05 -11.53
CA ARG A 21 5.37 -12.47 -12.70
C ARG A 21 4.53 -11.40 -13.40
N LYS A 22 3.21 -11.49 -13.32
CA LYS A 22 2.24 -10.57 -13.92
C LYS A 22 1.69 -9.54 -12.91
N CYS A 23 1.81 -9.83 -11.61
CA CYS A 23 1.34 -8.96 -10.53
C CYS A 23 2.06 -7.59 -10.47
N THR A 24 1.28 -6.51 -10.45
CA THR A 24 1.78 -5.13 -10.31
C THR A 24 2.38 -4.87 -8.92
N ALA A 25 1.78 -5.38 -7.84
CA ALA A 25 2.35 -5.23 -6.50
C ALA A 25 3.76 -5.84 -6.40
N MET A 26 3.98 -7.00 -7.03
CA MET A 26 5.30 -7.62 -7.09
C MET A 26 6.28 -6.84 -7.98
N LYS A 27 5.82 -6.21 -9.06
CA LYS A 27 6.64 -5.28 -9.85
C LYS A 27 7.08 -4.07 -9.02
N LEU A 28 6.17 -3.45 -8.27
CA LEU A 28 6.48 -2.32 -7.37
C LEU A 28 7.49 -2.72 -6.29
N LYS A 29 7.38 -3.94 -5.74
CA LYS A 29 8.37 -4.51 -4.82
C LYS A 29 9.77 -4.55 -5.44
N ARG A 30 9.89 -5.10 -6.66
CA ARG A 30 11.18 -5.24 -7.37
C ARG A 30 11.81 -3.88 -7.67
N LEU A 31 10.99 -2.86 -7.97
CA LEU A 31 11.44 -1.49 -8.22
C LEU A 31 11.76 -0.70 -6.95
N GLY A 32 11.56 -1.27 -5.76
CA GLY A 32 11.79 -0.58 -4.48
C GLY A 32 10.77 0.54 -4.19
N LEU A 33 9.65 0.58 -4.90
CA LEU A 33 8.62 1.62 -4.79
C LEU A 33 7.58 1.33 -3.71
N ALA A 34 7.49 0.07 -3.26
CA ALA A 34 6.53 -0.35 -2.24
C ALA A 34 7.13 -1.39 -1.29
N ARG A 35 6.74 -1.32 -0.01
CA ARG A 35 6.97 -2.39 0.96
C ARG A 35 5.81 -3.39 0.88
N VAL A 36 6.08 -4.53 0.27
CA VAL A 36 5.11 -5.63 0.14
C VAL A 36 5.30 -6.64 1.26
N PHE A 37 4.21 -6.98 1.93
CA PHE A 37 4.16 -7.99 2.99
C PHE A 37 3.01 -8.97 2.75
N PHE A 38 3.05 -10.11 3.45
CA PHE A 38 2.16 -11.24 3.20
C PHE A 38 1.38 -11.69 4.43
N SER A 39 1.60 -11.04 5.58
CA SER A 39 0.83 -11.23 6.80
C SER A 39 0.28 -9.90 7.28
N LEU A 40 -1.01 -9.85 7.64
CA LEU A 40 -1.62 -8.65 8.23
C LEU A 40 -0.93 -8.21 9.53
N ARG A 41 -0.19 -9.10 10.21
CA ARG A 41 0.61 -8.75 11.40
C ARG A 41 1.74 -7.76 11.09
N GLU A 42 2.17 -7.68 9.83
CA GLU A 42 3.21 -6.77 9.36
C GLU A 42 2.65 -5.39 8.96
N ALA A 43 1.33 -5.22 8.98
CA ALA A 43 0.69 -4.00 8.53
C ALA A 43 1.06 -2.81 9.43
N PRO A 44 1.44 -1.66 8.86
CA PRO A 44 1.74 -0.45 9.63
C PRO A 44 0.48 0.09 10.30
N ARG A 45 0.54 0.31 11.61
CA ARG A 45 -0.58 0.88 12.36
C ARG A 45 -0.82 2.34 11.95
N GLY A 46 -2.08 2.67 11.70
CA GLY A 46 -2.52 4.04 11.38
C GLY A 46 -2.24 4.48 9.94
N ALA A 47 -1.71 3.61 9.07
CA ALA A 47 -1.62 3.91 7.64
C ALA A 47 -3.03 4.05 7.05
N LEU A 48 -3.18 4.94 6.06
CA LEU A 48 -4.43 5.11 5.35
C LEU A 48 -4.63 3.90 4.42
N ILE A 49 -5.77 3.24 4.51
CA ILE A 49 -6.08 2.06 3.69
C ILE A 49 -6.88 2.48 2.47
N LEU A 50 -6.47 2.02 1.29
CA LEU A 50 -7.29 2.07 0.08
C LEU A 50 -8.30 0.93 0.15
N ASP A 51 -9.58 1.27 0.28
CA ASP A 51 -10.70 0.34 0.24
C ASP A 51 -11.66 0.77 -0.88
N PRO A 52 -11.87 -0.06 -1.92
CA PRO A 52 -12.77 0.28 -3.01
C PRO A 52 -14.25 0.39 -2.59
N ARG A 53 -14.60 -0.10 -1.39
CA ARG A 53 -15.95 0.00 -0.82
C ARG A 53 -16.10 1.18 0.15
N ALA A 54 -15.04 1.97 0.34
CA ALA A 54 -15.10 3.14 1.21
C ALA A 54 -16.10 4.17 0.67
N LYS A 55 -16.95 4.70 1.56
CA LYS A 55 -17.90 5.78 1.22
C LYS A 55 -17.22 7.12 0.92
N LYS A 56 -16.00 7.33 1.44
CA LYS A 56 -15.23 8.57 1.29
C LYS A 56 -14.12 8.35 0.27
N ALA A 57 -14.08 9.18 -0.76
CA ALA A 57 -12.97 9.21 -1.71
C ALA A 57 -11.70 9.81 -1.07
N LEU A 58 -10.53 9.33 -1.50
CA LEU A 58 -9.24 9.88 -1.10
C LEU A 58 -9.10 11.33 -1.61
N SER A 59 -8.57 12.22 -0.78
CA SER A 59 -8.40 13.64 -1.13
C SER A 59 -7.16 14.26 -0.50
N ARG A 60 -6.89 15.54 -0.82
CA ARG A 60 -5.78 16.30 -0.19
C ARG A 60 -5.92 16.45 1.32
N GLN A 61 -7.12 16.30 1.87
CA GLN A 61 -7.36 16.34 3.33
C GLN A 61 -6.61 15.22 4.06
N ASP A 62 -6.36 14.10 3.37
CA ASP A 62 -5.74 12.92 3.97
C ASP A 62 -4.19 12.98 3.94
N ARG A 63 -3.62 14.04 3.35
CA ARG A 63 -2.18 14.22 3.12
C ARG A 63 -1.36 14.08 4.40
N GLN A 64 -1.82 14.63 5.52
CA GLN A 64 -1.09 14.57 6.78
C GLN A 64 -0.94 13.13 7.29
N ILE A 65 -1.99 12.31 7.16
CA ILE A 65 -1.95 10.89 7.51
C ILE A 65 -1.04 10.13 6.53
N MET A 66 -1.17 10.39 5.23
CA MET A 66 -0.34 9.72 4.21
C MET A 66 1.17 10.01 4.39
N LEU A 67 1.55 11.24 4.73
CA LEU A 67 2.95 11.58 4.98
C LEU A 67 3.47 11.00 6.30
N SER A 68 2.67 11.07 7.37
CA SER A 68 3.09 10.61 8.70
C SER A 68 3.04 9.10 8.88
N ARG A 69 2.05 8.41 8.29
CA ARG A 69 1.77 6.98 8.47
C ARG A 69 1.93 6.15 7.21
N GLY A 70 1.74 6.74 6.03
CA GLY A 70 1.81 6.05 4.74
C GLY A 70 0.45 5.62 4.21
N LEU A 71 0.49 4.99 3.03
CA LEU A 71 -0.66 4.45 2.31
C LEU A 71 -0.56 2.92 2.22
N LEU A 72 -1.64 2.22 2.52
CA LEU A 72 -1.73 0.77 2.47
C LEU A 72 -2.75 0.35 1.41
N ALA A 73 -2.30 -0.42 0.42
CA ALA A 73 -3.16 -1.11 -0.53
C ALA A 73 -3.30 -2.60 -0.17
N VAL A 74 -4.41 -3.20 -0.58
CA VAL A 74 -4.61 -4.65 -0.55
C VAL A 74 -4.59 -5.14 -2.00
N ASP A 75 -3.66 -6.05 -2.29
CA ASP A 75 -3.53 -6.68 -3.60
C ASP A 75 -4.14 -8.09 -3.53
N CYS A 76 -5.31 -8.21 -4.16
CA CYS A 76 -6.13 -9.41 -4.23
C CYS A 76 -6.85 -9.45 -5.57
N SER A 77 -7.34 -10.64 -5.93
CA SER A 77 -8.18 -10.79 -7.13
C SER A 77 -9.56 -10.16 -6.90
N TRP A 78 -10.13 -9.59 -7.97
CA TRP A 78 -11.55 -9.22 -8.00
C TRP A 78 -12.38 -10.47 -8.32
N ALA A 79 -13.41 -10.74 -7.52
CA ALA A 79 -14.35 -11.84 -7.71
C ALA A 79 -15.76 -11.30 -7.95
#